data_AF-A0A379T8B0-F1
#
_entry.id   AF-A0A379T8B0-F1
#
_cell.length_a   1.000
_cell.length_b   1.000
_cell.length_c   1.000
_cell.angle_alpha   90.00
_cell.angle_beta   90.00
_cell.angle_gamma   90.00
#
_symmetry.space_group_name_H-M   'P 1'
#
loop_
_entity.id
_entity.type
_entity.pdbx_description
1 polymer ?
#
loop_
_entity_poly.entity_id
_entity_poly.type
_entity_poly.pdbx_seq_one_letter_code
_entity_poly.pdbx_strand_id
1 'polypeptide(L)'
;MRKQTRILTKADSNLWTVDEVRYLPGLELRRHWQETITGDTVTPQDPTEELHVITTQAGRAGIRLLHWKTGKPDSIDNNQARWQMSDNIYALELDAQGQTISREEYYPFGGTAVWGGTQ
;
A
#
# COMPACT_ATOMS: atom_id res chain seq x y z
N MET A 1 -4.47 -6.59 -13.36
CA MET A 1 -4.64 -7.70 -12.38
C MET A 1 -5.42 -7.18 -11.18
N ARG A 2 -6.16 -8.03 -10.47
CA ARG A 2 -6.89 -7.64 -9.24
C ARG A 2 -6.62 -8.67 -8.14
N LYS A 3 -6.30 -8.20 -6.94
CA LYS A 3 -6.24 -9.00 -5.70
C LYS A 3 -7.29 -8.47 -4.74
N GLN A 4 -8.02 -9.35 -4.07
CA GLN A 4 -9.04 -8.95 -3.09
C GLN A 4 -9.07 -9.94 -1.93
N THR A 5 -9.18 -9.42 -0.70
CA THR A 5 -9.46 -10.16 0.52
C THR A 5 -10.77 -9.65 1.11
N ARG A 6 -11.61 -10.55 1.63
CA ARG A 6 -12.86 -10.20 2.33
C ARG A 6 -12.88 -10.92 3.67
N ILE A 7 -13.15 -10.19 4.75
CA ILE A 7 -13.16 -10.72 6.12
C ILE A 7 -14.47 -10.35 6.79
N LEU A 8 -15.17 -11.33 7.34
CA LEU A 8 -16.38 -11.09 8.14
C LEU A 8 -15.98 -10.36 9.42
N THR A 9 -16.47 -9.13 9.60
CA THR A 9 -16.08 -8.24 10.71
C THR A 9 -17.13 -8.23 11.81
N LYS A 10 -18.42 -8.25 11.44
CA LYS A 10 -19.53 -8.41 12.39
C LYS A 10 -20.58 -9.34 11.81
N ALA A 11 -20.85 -10.44 12.52
CA ALA A 11 -21.73 -11.50 12.05
C ALA A 11 -23.22 -11.13 12.13
N ASP A 12 -23.62 -10.37 13.15
CA ASP A 12 -25.00 -9.95 13.40
C ASP A 12 -25.57 -9.06 12.29
N SER A 13 -24.77 -8.12 11.80
CA SER A 13 -25.13 -7.24 10.68
C SER A 13 -24.62 -7.74 9.33
N ASN A 14 -24.03 -8.94 9.28
CA ASN A 14 -23.34 -9.48 8.11
C ASN A 14 -22.41 -8.45 7.42
N LEU A 15 -21.60 -7.76 8.23
CA LEU A 15 -20.69 -6.71 7.82
C LEU A 15 -19.32 -7.31 7.50
N TRP A 16 -18.84 -7.04 6.29
CA TRP A 16 -17.56 -7.50 5.78
C TRP A 16 -16.63 -6.32 5.58
N THR A 17 -15.36 -6.52 5.91
CA THR A 17 -14.28 -5.61 5.54
C THR A 17 -13.59 -6.16 4.30
N VAL A 18 -13.28 -5.29 3.35
CA VAL A 18 -12.70 -5.66 2.07
C VAL A 18 -11.45 -4.85 1.80
N ASP A 19 -10.37 -5.56 1.49
CA ASP A 19 -9.12 -5.00 0.96
C ASP A 19 -8.98 -5.38 -0.51
N GLU A 20 -8.80 -4.40 -1.38
CA GLU A 20 -8.60 -4.62 -2.80
C GLU A 20 -7.37 -3.87 -3.31
N VAL A 21 -6.62 -4.54 -4.19
CA VAL A 21 -5.58 -3.92 -5.01
C VAL A 21 -5.89 -4.16 -6.48
N ARG A 22 -5.99 -3.09 -7.27
CA ARG A 22 -6.05 -3.15 -8.74
C ARG A 22 -4.72 -2.69 -9.31
N TYR A 23 -4.10 -3.57 -10.08
CA TYR A 23 -2.83 -3.30 -10.75
C TYR A 23 -3.09 -2.87 -12.19
N LEU A 24 -2.62 -1.67 -12.50
CA LEU A 24 -2.61 -1.02 -13.80
C LEU A 24 -1.15 -0.70 -14.18
N PRO A 25 -0.86 -0.43 -15.47
CA PRO A 25 0.47 0.01 -15.87
C PRO A 25 0.88 1.29 -15.11
N GLY A 26 1.92 1.17 -14.27
CA GLY A 26 2.44 2.29 -13.46
C GLY A 26 1.56 2.75 -12.30
N LEU A 27 0.50 2.01 -11.96
CA LEU A 27 -0.44 2.42 -10.91
C LEU A 27 -1.03 1.23 -10.17
N GLU A 28 -1.01 1.29 -8.83
CA GLU A 28 -1.82 0.43 -7.97
C GLU A 28 -2.92 1.26 -7.30
N LEU A 29 -4.17 0.83 -7.45
CA LEU A 29 -5.29 1.38 -6.70
C LEU A 29 -5.57 0.46 -5.53
N ARG A 30 -5.28 0.92 -4.31
CA ARG A 30 -5.51 0.21 -3.06
C ARG A 30 -6.72 0.80 -2.37
N ARG A 31 -7.70 -0.04 -2.05
CA ARG A 31 -8.97 0.39 -1.46
C ARG A 31 -9.33 -0.48 -0.28
N HIS A 32 -9.76 0.16 0.79
CA HIS A 32 -10.28 -0.44 1.99
C HIS A 32 -11.69 0.08 2.21
N TRP A 33 -12.68 -0.81 2.31
CA TRP A 33 -14.07 -0.44 2.55
C TRP A 33 -14.81 -1.53 3.32
N GLN A 34 -16.01 -1.18 3.78
CA GLN A 34 -16.94 -2.14 4.36
C GLN A 34 -18.14 -2.37 3.45
N GLU A 35 -18.68 -3.58 3.45
CA GLU A 35 -19.89 -3.92 2.72
C GLU A 35 -20.80 -4.80 3.58
N THR A 36 -22.10 -4.64 3.43
CA THR A 36 -23.12 -5.48 4.06
C THR A 36 -23.74 -6.38 3.02
N ILE A 37 -24.04 -7.63 3.41
CA ILE A 37 -24.69 -8.59 2.52
C ILE A 37 -26.07 -8.94 3.10
N THR A 38 -27.12 -8.66 2.33
CA THR A 38 -28.51 -9.02 2.68
C THR A 38 -29.06 -9.95 1.60
N GLY A 39 -29.25 -11.22 1.92
CA GLY A 39 -29.52 -12.26 0.91
C GLY A 39 -28.36 -12.35 -0.08
N ASP A 40 -28.66 -12.24 -1.38
CA ASP A 40 -27.65 -12.22 -2.45
C ASP A 40 -27.20 -10.80 -2.83
N THR A 41 -27.71 -9.77 -2.15
CA THR A 41 -27.37 -8.37 -2.45
C THR A 41 -26.16 -7.93 -1.64
N VAL A 42 -25.13 -7.47 -2.32
CA VAL A 42 -23.94 -6.83 -1.72
C VAL A 42 -24.12 -5.32 -1.79
N THR A 43 -24.10 -4.64 -0.65
CA THR A 43 -24.17 -3.17 -0.55
C THR A 43 -22.83 -2.65 -0.03
N PRO A 44 -21.96 -2.14 -0.93
CA PRO A 44 -20.71 -1.51 -0.51
C PRO A 44 -20.97 -0.12 0.09
N GLN A 45 -20.22 0.21 1.13
CA GLN A 45 -20.12 1.57 1.67
C GLN A 45 -19.00 2.32 0.94
N ASP A 46 -18.93 3.63 1.14
CA ASP A 46 -17.81 4.43 0.63
C ASP A 46 -16.48 3.93 1.23
N PRO A 47 -15.38 3.97 0.45
CA PRO A 47 -14.07 3.58 0.96
C PRO A 47 -13.64 4.42 2.15
N THR A 48 -13.18 3.76 3.20
CA THR A 48 -12.57 4.41 4.36
C THR A 48 -11.12 4.76 4.09
N GLU A 49 -10.44 4.03 3.18
CA GLU A 49 -9.14 4.39 2.61
C GLU A 49 -9.10 4.14 1.09
N GLU A 50 -8.57 5.10 0.34
CA GLU A 50 -8.25 4.94 -1.08
C GLU A 50 -6.87 5.55 -1.34
N LEU A 51 -5.88 4.68 -1.56
CA LEU A 51 -4.49 5.02 -1.84
C LEU A 51 -4.14 4.66 -3.29
N HIS A 52 -3.65 5.63 -4.03
CA HIS A 52 -3.08 5.47 -5.36
C HIS A 52 -1.57 5.43 -5.24
N VAL A 53 -0.96 4.31 -5.61
CA VAL A 53 0.50 4.13 -5.64
C VAL A 53 0.96 4.24 -7.08
N ILE A 54 1.48 5.39 -7.46
CA ILE A 54 2.01 5.63 -8.80
C ILE A 54 3.47 5.21 -8.82
N THR A 55 3.84 4.34 -9.75
CA THR A 55 5.20 3.81 -9.87
C THR A 55 5.85 4.33 -11.14
N THR A 56 7.04 4.90 -10.99
CA THR A 56 7.92 5.34 -12.09
C THR A 56 9.38 5.02 -11.75
N GLN A 57 10.31 5.39 -12.62
CA GLN A 57 11.73 5.10 -12.47
C GLN A 57 12.56 6.28 -12.95
N ALA A 58 13.67 6.55 -12.26
CA ALA A 58 14.70 7.49 -12.66
C ALA A 58 16.07 6.79 -12.64
N GLY A 59 16.62 6.50 -13.82
CA GLY A 59 17.85 5.73 -13.92
C GLY A 59 17.68 4.33 -13.33
N ARG A 60 18.43 3.99 -12.28
CA ARG A 60 18.31 2.71 -11.56
C ARG A 60 17.41 2.78 -10.32
N ALA A 61 16.95 3.97 -9.93
CA ALA A 61 16.10 4.15 -8.77
C ALA A 61 14.62 4.03 -9.16
N GLY A 62 13.88 3.19 -8.44
CA GLY A 62 12.42 3.18 -8.50
C GLY A 62 11.86 4.37 -7.74
N ILE A 63 10.70 4.87 -8.16
CA ILE A 63 9.98 5.95 -7.45
C ILE A 63 8.55 5.51 -7.26
N ARG A 64 8.05 5.60 -6.03
CA ARG A 64 6.64 5.45 -5.70
C ARG A 64 6.09 6.75 -5.16
N LEU A 65 5.01 7.25 -5.76
CA LEU A 65 4.25 8.37 -5.23
C LEU A 65 3.01 7.83 -4.53
N LEU A 66 2.85 8.17 -3.25
CA LEU A 66 1.69 7.80 -2.44
C LEU A 66 0.68 8.95 -2.44
N HIS A 67 -0.45 8.75 -3.12
CA HIS A 67 -1.55 9.72 -3.16
C HIS A 67 -2.80 9.13 -2.51
N TRP A 68 -3.19 9.66 -1.35
CA TRP A 68 -4.46 9.32 -0.72
C TRP A 68 -5.57 10.23 -1.26
N LYS A 69 -6.64 9.61 -1.73
CA LYS A 69 -7.89 10.28 -2.05
C LYS A 69 -8.82 10.35 -0.83
N THR A 70 -8.77 9.35 0.05
CA THR A 70 -9.46 9.33 1.35
C THR A 70 -8.68 8.46 2.34
N GLY A 71 -8.91 8.67 3.63
CA GLY A 71 -8.31 7.85 4.70
C GLY A 71 -6.81 8.05 4.91
N LYS A 72 -6.26 9.21 4.51
CA LYS A 72 -4.82 9.50 4.68
C LYS A 72 -4.44 9.43 6.16
N PRO A 73 -3.40 8.66 6.55
CA PRO A 73 -2.84 8.70 7.89
C PRO A 73 -2.29 10.10 8.24
N ASP A 74 -2.41 10.53 9.49
CA ASP A 74 -1.94 11.86 9.93
C ASP A 74 -0.42 11.98 9.91
N SER A 75 0.30 10.88 10.11
CA SER A 75 1.76 10.84 10.17
C SER A 75 2.45 10.94 8.81
N ILE A 76 1.70 10.88 7.70
CA ILE A 76 2.27 10.87 6.35
C ILE A 76 1.64 11.99 5.53
N ASP A 77 2.49 12.79 4.88
CA ASP A 77 2.03 13.82 3.95
C ASP A 77 1.40 13.20 2.69
N ASN A 78 0.38 13.87 2.16
CA ASN A 78 -0.19 13.42 0.90
C ASN A 78 0.79 13.69 -0.25
N ASN A 79 0.74 12.88 -1.30
CA ASN A 79 1.66 12.97 -2.44
C ASN A 79 3.13 12.78 -2.03
N GLN A 80 3.40 11.94 -1.02
CA GLN A 80 4.76 11.63 -0.62
C GLN A 80 5.46 10.80 -1.70
N ALA A 81 6.58 11.30 -2.23
CA ALA A 81 7.45 10.55 -3.12
C ALA A 81 8.45 9.73 -2.29
N ARG A 82 8.56 8.43 -2.61
CA ARG A 82 9.50 7.49 -2.02
C ARG A 82 10.43 6.95 -3.08
N TRP A 83 11.72 7.24 -2.92
CA TRP A 83 12.78 6.75 -3.78
C TRP A 83 13.23 5.38 -3.29
N GLN A 84 13.31 4.42 -4.20
CA GLN A 84 13.67 3.04 -3.89
C GLN A 84 14.97 2.71 -4.61
N MET A 85 15.97 2.31 -3.82
CA MET A 85 17.25 1.83 -4.30
C MET A 85 17.47 0.44 -3.72
N SER A 86 17.65 -0.55 -4.58
CA SER A 86 17.85 -1.93 -4.13
C SER A 86 18.86 -2.67 -4.99
N ASP A 87 19.51 -3.63 -4.36
CA ASP A 87 20.30 -4.68 -4.99
C ASP A 87 19.85 -6.06 -4.46
N ASN A 88 20.67 -7.09 -4.63
CA ASN A 88 20.34 -8.46 -4.23
C ASN A 88 20.42 -8.73 -2.71
N ILE A 89 21.02 -7.84 -1.93
CA ILE A 89 21.23 -8.02 -0.48
C ILE A 89 20.68 -6.84 0.33
N TYR A 90 20.22 -5.79 -0.33
CA TYR A 90 19.87 -4.53 0.31
C TYR A 90 18.72 -3.79 -0.39
N ALA A 91 17.87 -3.13 0.40
CA ALA A 91 16.88 -2.16 -0.07
C ALA A 91 16.84 -0.92 0.84
N LEU A 92 16.75 0.24 0.21
CA LEU A 92 16.68 1.55 0.86
C LEU A 92 15.52 2.35 0.29
N GLU A 93 14.71 2.91 1.19
CA GLU A 93 13.70 3.90 0.85
C GLU A 93 14.07 5.27 1.41
N LEU A 94 14.05 6.29 0.54
CA LEU A 94 14.31 7.68 0.89
C LEU A 94 13.08 8.55 0.61
N ASP A 95 12.93 9.63 1.38
CA ASP A 95 11.96 10.68 1.08
C ASP A 95 12.45 11.63 -0.03
N ALA A 96 11.65 12.65 -0.33
CA ALA A 96 11.98 13.64 -1.37
C ALA A 96 13.19 14.53 -1.01
N GLN A 97 13.57 14.60 0.27
CA GLN A 97 14.71 15.34 0.81
C GLN A 97 15.96 14.47 0.96
N GLY A 98 15.87 13.19 0.58
CA GLY A 98 16.95 12.22 0.71
C GLY A 98 17.15 11.67 2.13
N GLN A 99 16.21 11.91 3.06
CA GLN A 99 16.24 11.28 4.38
C GLN A 99 15.75 9.83 4.28
N THR A 100 16.32 8.96 5.11
CA THR A 100 15.94 7.55 5.14
C THR A 100 14.55 7.37 5.74
N ILE A 101 13.67 6.69 5.00
CA ILE A 101 12.38 6.21 5.50
C ILE A 101 12.55 4.79 6.03
N SER A 102 13.14 3.90 5.23
CA SER A 102 13.34 2.51 5.61
C SER A 102 14.60 1.91 5.00
N ARG A 103 15.13 0.90 5.68
CA ARG A 103 16.29 0.12 5.30
C ARG A 103 15.99 -1.36 5.57
N GLU A 104 16.20 -2.19 4.56
CA GLU A 104 16.06 -3.63 4.67
C GLU A 104 17.31 -4.32 4.12
N GLU A 105 17.78 -5.35 4.81
CA GLU A 105 18.89 -6.21 4.36
C GLU A 105 18.41 -7.65 4.30
N TYR A 106 18.92 -8.40 3.33
CA TYR A 106 18.49 -9.76 3.08
C TYR A 106 19.66 -10.74 3.21
N TYR A 107 19.37 -11.92 3.75
CA TYR A 107 20.22 -13.08 3.59
C TYR A 107 20.34 -13.46 2.11
N PRO A 108 21.37 -14.22 1.70
CA PRO A 108 21.61 -14.58 0.30
C PRO A 108 20.43 -15.24 -0.44
N PHE A 109 19.46 -15.82 0.29
CA PHE A 109 18.27 -16.47 -0.27
C PHE A 109 16.97 -15.70 0.00
N GLY A 110 17.05 -14.40 0.33
CA GLY A 110 15.91 -13.49 0.35
C GLY A 110 15.14 -13.37 1.67
N GLY A 111 15.58 -14.04 2.73
CA GLY A 111 15.02 -13.80 4.08
C GLY A 111 15.50 -12.45 4.63
N THR A 112 14.61 -11.67 5.24
CA THR A 112 14.96 -10.40 5.89
C THR A 112 15.93 -10.64 7.06
N ALA A 113 17.14 -10.09 6.97
CA ALA A 113 18.16 -10.13 8.01
C ALA A 113 18.07 -8.92 8.94
N VAL A 114 17.86 -7.73 8.38
CA VAL A 114 17.69 -6.47 9.11
C VAL A 114 16.50 -5.73 8.53
N TRP A 115 15.70 -5.14 9.41
CA TRP A 115 14.67 -4.18 9.03
C TRP A 115 14.70 -3.02 10.02
N GLY A 116 14.73 -1.80 9.50
CA GLY A 116 14.66 -0.58 10.30
C GLY A 116 14.05 0.56 9.50
N GLY A 117 13.31 1.44 10.16
CA GLY A 117 12.71 2.59 9.52
C GLY A 117 12.35 3.68 10.51
N THR A 118 12.26 4.90 9.99
CA THR A 118 11.78 6.10 10.69
C THR A 118 10.43 6.46 10.10
N GLN A 119 9.44 6.66 10.99
CA GLN A 119 8.04 6.85 10.64
C GLN A 119 7.79 8.24 10.05
#